data_AF-A0A558R9S9-F1
#
_entry.id   AF-A0A558R9S9-F1
#
_cell.length_a   1.000
_cell.length_b   1.000
_cell.length_c   1.000
_cell.angle_alpha   90.00
_cell.angle_beta   90.00
_cell.angle_gamma   90.00
#
_symmetry.space_group_name_H-M   'P 1'
#
loop_
_entity.id
_entity.type
_entity.pdbx_description
1 polymer ?
#
loop_
_entity_poly.entity_id
_entity_poly.type
_entity_poly.pdbx_seq_one_letter_code
_entity_poly.pdbx_strand_id
1 'polypeptide(L)' 'MTIGSMHREDVKAALRKTYGSVFEFERLHQLPRKSVSDVLRGRPNQRVTSAIEKVLEATAR' A
#
# COMPACT_ATOMS: atom_id res chain seq x y z
N MET A 1 -4.17 7.84 8.26
CA MET A 1 -3.02 7.23 8.95
C MET A 1 -1.82 7.37 8.03
N THR A 2 -0.82 8.18 8.38
CA THR A 2 0.20 8.61 7.41
C THR A 2 1.26 7.53 7.17
N ILE A 3 1.50 7.18 5.90
CA ILE A 3 2.46 6.13 5.50
C ILE A 3 3.89 6.40 6.01
N GLY A 4 4.25 7.68 6.19
CA GLY A 4 5.59 8.11 6.63
C GLY A 4 5.98 7.68 8.05
N SER A 5 5.03 7.29 8.91
CA SER A 5 5.30 6.85 10.28
C SER A 5 5.23 5.33 10.47
N MET A 6 4.74 4.58 9.46
CA MET A 6 4.53 3.14 9.55
C MET A 6 5.71 2.39 8.91
N HIS A 7 6.17 1.30 9.54
CA HIS A 7 7.26 0.52 8.96
C HIS A 7 6.80 -0.09 7.62
N ARG A 8 7.67 -0.06 6.61
CA ARG A 8 7.38 -0.56 5.25
C ARG A 8 6.89 -2.01 5.22
N GLU A 9 7.28 -2.80 6.22
CA GLU A 9 6.86 -4.20 6.33
C GLU A 9 5.44 -4.34 6.87
N ASP A 10 5.02 -3.49 7.82
CA ASP A 10 3.63 -3.44 8.29
C ASP A 10 2.66 -3.10 7.17
N VAL A 11 3.00 -2.11 6.34
CA VAL A 11 2.15 -1.75 5.18
C VAL A 11 2.02 -2.93 4.23
N LYS A 12 3.11 -3.65 3.94
CA LYS A 12 3.05 -4.85 3.11
C LYS A 12 2.28 -5.98 3.78
N ALA A 13 2.37 -6.13 5.10
CA ALA A 13 1.63 -7.13 5.86
C ALA A 13 0.11 -6.85 5.81
N ALA A 14 -0.30 -5.61 6.02
CA ALA A 14 -1.70 -5.19 5.89
C ALA A 14 -2.23 -5.45 4.47
N LEU A 15 -1.49 -5.03 3.44
CA LEU A 15 -1.86 -5.28 2.05
C LEU A 15 -1.97 -6.79 1.74
N ARG A 16 -1.07 -7.62 2.27
CA ARG A 16 -1.14 -9.08 2.12
C ARG A 16 -2.31 -9.69 2.88
N LYS A 17 -2.67 -9.16 4.05
CA LYS A 17 -3.80 -9.66 4.84
C LYS A 17 -5.14 -9.41 4.12
N THR A 18 -5.27 -8.28 3.45
CA THR A 18 -6.51 -7.90 2.75
C THR A 18 -6.60 -8.48 1.33
N TYR A 19 -5.50 -8.48 0.58
CA TYR A 19 -5.50 -8.85 -0.85
C TYR A 19 -4.71 -10.13 -1.17
N GLY A 20 -4.13 -10.79 -0.17
CA GLY A 20 -3.24 -11.95 -0.34
C GLY A 20 -1.82 -11.59 -0.81
N SER A 21 -1.66 -10.56 -1.65
CA SER A 21 -0.35 -10.10 -2.12
C SER A 21 -0.34 -8.63 -2.54
N VAL A 22 0.84 -8.01 -2.42
CA VAL A 22 1.07 -6.62 -2.88
C VAL A 22 0.83 -6.51 -4.40
N PHE A 23 1.22 -7.52 -5.17
CA PHE A 23 0.97 -7.57 -6.62
C PHE A 23 -0.51 -7.66 -6.97
N GLU A 24 -1.30 -8.37 -6.15
CA GLU A 24 -2.74 -8.50 -6.35
C GLU A 24 -3.43 -7.17 -6.05
N PHE A 25 -3.01 -6.48 -4.99
CA PHE A 25 -3.42 -5.09 -4.73
C PHE A 25 -3.07 -4.17 -5.91
N GLU A 26 -1.84 -4.22 -6.42
CA GLU A 26 -1.44 -3.42 -7.58
C GLU A 26 -2.33 -3.72 -8.79
N ARG A 27 -2.65 -5.00 -9.04
CA ARG A 27 -3.54 -5.41 -10.13
C ARG A 27 -4.97 -4.93 -9.95
N LEU A 28 -5.56 -5.11 -8.76
CA LEU A 28 -6.94 -4.75 -8.45
C LEU A 28 -7.16 -3.23 -8.50
N HIS A 29 -6.16 -2.45 -8.09
CA HIS A 29 -6.21 -0.98 -8.13
C HIS A 29 -5.65 -0.38 -9.43
N GLN A 30 -5.37 -1.21 -10.44
CA GLN A 30 -4.81 -0.81 -11.73
C GLN A 30 -3.53 0.05 -11.60
N LEU A 31 -2.71 -0.24 -10.59
CA LEU A 31 -1.46 0.44 -10.31
C LEU A 31 -0.31 -0.20 -11.11
N PRO A 32 0.71 0.58 -11.50
CA PRO A 32 1.88 0.03 -12.14
C PRO A 32 2.59 -0.96 -11.20
N ARG A 33 3.13 -2.03 -11.76
CA ARG A 33 3.93 -3.01 -11.00
C ARG A 33 5.08 -2.33 -10.25
N LYS A 34 5.33 -2.77 -9.02
CA LYS A 34 6.36 -2.22 -8.11
C LYS A 34 6.09 -0.79 -7.63
N SER A 35 4.96 -0.15 -7.97
CA SER A 35 4.65 1.20 -7.50
C SER A 35 4.49 1.27 -5.99
N VAL A 36 3.96 0.22 -5.36
CA VAL A 36 3.87 0.16 -3.89
C VAL A 36 5.27 0.15 -3.27
N SER A 37 6.20 -0.61 -3.87
CA SER A 37 7.57 -0.65 -3.40
C SER A 37 8.31 0.67 -3.60
N ASP A 38 7.96 1.43 -4.63
CA ASP A 38 8.50 2.76 -4.91
C ASP A 38 8.04 3.77 -3.86
N VAL A 39 6.74 3.79 -3.55
CA VAL A 39 6.18 4.62 -2.46
C VAL A 39 6.82 4.29 -1.11
N LEU A 40 6.95 3.00 -0.79
CA LEU A 40 7.58 2.56 0.45
C LEU A 40 9.10 2.82 0.50
N ARG A 41 9.73 3.11 -0.64
CA ARG A 41 11.15 3.52 -0.73
C ARG A 41 11.34 5.03 -0.68
N GLY A 42 10.27 5.80 -0.50
CA GLY A 42 10.33 7.27 -0.44
C GLY A 42 10.17 7.96 -1.79
N ARG A 43 9.64 7.27 -2.79
CA ARG A 43 9.17 7.89 -4.06
C ARG A 43 7.64 8.03 -4.00
N PRO A 44 7.11 9.11 -3.42
CA PRO A 44 5.69 9.24 -3.21
C PRO A 44 4.97 9.39 -4.55
N ASN A 45 3.99 8.53 -4.76
CA ASN A 45 3.01 8.64 -5.84
C ASN A 45 1.65 8.83 -5.18
N GLN A 46 1.01 9.98 -5.42
CA GLN A 46 -0.25 10.35 -4.75
C GLN A 46 -1.33 9.28 -4.93
N ARG A 47 -1.50 8.74 -6.15
CA ARG A 47 -2.52 7.71 -6.42
C ARG A 47 -2.29 6.45 -5.59
N VAL A 48 -1.05 5.98 -5.56
CA VAL A 48 -0.66 4.76 -4.85
C VAL A 48 -0.74 4.98 -3.33
N THR A 49 -0.32 6.15 -2.86
CA THR A 49 -0.38 6.55 -1.44
C THR A 49 -1.83 6.54 -0.97
N SER A 50 -2.74 7.23 -1.67
CA SER A 50 -4.16 7.25 -1.31
C SER A 50 -4.81 5.86 -1.35
N ALA A 51 -4.43 5.02 -2.31
CA ALA A 51 -4.95 3.65 -2.37
C ALA A 51 -4.49 2.82 -1.15
N ILE A 52 -3.21 2.93 -0.76
CA ILE A 52 -2.68 2.26 0.43
C ILE A 52 -3.34 2.80 1.70
N GLU A 53 -3.48 4.12 1.84
CA GLU A 53 -4.12 4.74 3.01
C GLU A 53 -5.55 4.25 3.20
N LYS A 54 -6.34 4.12 2.13
CA LYS A 54 -7.70 3.56 2.19
C LYS A 54 -7.71 2.13 2.73
N VAL A 55 -6.75 1.30 2.34
CA VAL A 55 -6.64 -0.08 2.83
C VAL A 55 -6.27 -0.12 4.30
N LEU A 56 -5.29 0.71 4.70
CA LEU A 56 -4.86 0.81 6.09
C LEU A 56 -5.99 1.29 6.99
N GLU A 57 -6.76 2.29 6.56
CA GLU A 57 -7.96 2.76 7.26
C GLU A 57 -9.03 1.67 7.37
N ALA A 58 -9.26 0.90 6.30
CA ALA A 58 -10.22 -0.22 6.32
C ALA A 58 -9.78 -1.37 7.24
N THR A 59 -8.47 -1.58 7.41
CA THR A 59 -7.92 -2.69 8.23
C THR A 59 -7.82 -2.32 9.72
N ALA A 60 -7.77 -1.02 10.04
CA ALA A 60 -7.72 -0.51 11.41
C ALA A 60 -9.10 -0.44 12.10
N ARG A 61 -10.16 -0.85 11.40
CA ARG A 61 -11.55 -0.83 11.86
C ARG A 61 -11.97 -2.22 12.32
#